data_AF-A0A0P9G0J0-F1
#
_entry.id   AF-A0A0P9G0J0-F1
#
_cell.length_a   1.000
_cell.length_b   1.000
_cell.length_c   1.000
_cell.angle_alpha   90.00
_cell.angle_beta   90.00
_cell.angle_gamma   90.00
#
_symmetry.space_group_name_H-M   'P 1'
#
loop_
_entity.id
_entity.type
_entity.pdbx_description
1 polymer ?
#
loop_
_entity_poly.entity_id
_entity_poly.type
_entity_poly.pdbx_seq_one_letter_code
_entity_poly.pdbx_strand_id
1 'polypeptide(L)' 'MWASQLTIHSFRYIYATKLYLEGVPQDAIKDILGVDKKTLKYYIKAVEERKKRVLFKYMEKVSALPKVTN' A
#
# COMPACT_ATOMS: atom_id res chain seq x y z
N MET A 1 -11.99 20.79 10.41
CA MET A 1 -11.24 19.65 9.83
C MET A 1 -11.19 18.55 10.87
N TRP A 2 -11.83 17.41 10.64
CA TRP A 2 -11.78 16.30 11.61
C TRP A 2 -10.42 15.62 11.49
N ALA A 3 -9.56 15.80 12.49
CA ALA A 3 -8.31 15.05 12.59
C ALA A 3 -8.70 13.58 12.81
N SER A 4 -8.49 12.74 11.80
CA SER A 4 -8.74 11.31 11.89
C SER A 4 -7.79 10.74 12.95
N GLN A 5 -8.32 10.44 14.14
CA GLN A 5 -7.54 9.89 15.23
C GLN A 5 -6.94 8.54 14.78
N LEU A 6 -5.61 8.44 14.74
CA LEU A 6 -4.92 7.20 14.40
C LEU A 6 -5.28 6.14 15.42
N THR A 7 -6.00 5.11 14.99
CA THR A 7 -6.37 3.97 15.83
C THR A 7 -5.25 2.93 15.84
N ILE A 8 -5.27 2.00 16.81
CA ILE A 8 -4.33 0.87 16.86
C ILE A 8 -4.35 0.04 15.55
N HIS A 9 -5.52 -0.08 14.91
CA HIS A 9 -5.65 -0.72 13.60
C HIS A 9 -4.93 0.05 12.50
N SER A 10 -4.86 1.38 12.60
CA SER A 10 -4.09 2.23 11.69
C SER A 10 -2.59 1.95 11.81
N PHE A 11 -2.07 1.72 13.02
CA PHE A 11 -0.66 1.35 13.22
C PHE A 11 -0.33 -0.04 12.69
N ARG A 12 -1.16 -1.05 12.97
CA ARG A 12 -0.99 -2.40 12.41
C ARG A 12 -1.01 -2.39 10.88
N TYR A 13 -1.92 -1.61 10.29
CA TYR A 13 -1.98 -1.41 8.84
C TYR A 13 -0.70 -0.75 8.29
N ILE A 14 -0.24 0.35 8.90
CA ILE A 14 0.97 1.06 8.47
C ILE A 14 2.19 0.13 8.53
N TYR A 15 2.31 -0.64 9.61
CA TYR A 15 3.44 -1.55 9.79
C TYR A 15 3.38 -2.75 8.84
N ALA A 16 2.21 -3.36 8.67
CA ALA A 16 1.99 -4.43 7.68
C ALA A 16 2.37 -3.96 6.26
N THR A 17 1.95 -2.75 5.92
CA THR A 17 2.25 -2.12 4.63
C THR A 17 3.75 -1.94 4.46
N LYS A 18 4.44 -1.42 5.48
CA LYS A 18 5.89 -1.21 5.43
C LYS A 18 6.65 -2.52 5.18
N LEU A 19 6.37 -3.55 5.97
CA LEU A 19 7.02 -4.86 5.82
C LEU A 19 6.73 -5.49 4.44
N TYR A 20 5.50 -5.37 3.94
CA TYR A 20 5.13 -5.85 2.61
C TYR A 20 5.91 -5.12 1.50
N LEU A 21 6.13 -3.81 1.65
CA LEU A 21 6.91 -3.02 0.71
C LEU A 21 8.40 -3.36 0.74
N GLU A 22 8.92 -3.76 1.89
CA GLU A 22 10.31 -4.24 2.07
C GLU A 22 10.52 -5.67 1.56
N GLY A 23 9.46 -6.33 1.08
CA GLY A 23 9.53 -7.68 0.51
C GLY A 23 9.45 -8.81 1.54
N VAL A 24 9.02 -8.52 2.78
CA VAL A 24 8.85 -9.54 3.81
C VAL A 24 7.70 -10.50 3.42
N PRO A 25 7.89 -11.82 3.53
CA PRO A 25 6.84 -12.79 3.23
C PRO A 25 5.57 -12.56 4.06
N GLN A 26 4.39 -12.76 3.46
CA GLN A 26 3.10 -12.51 4.14
C GLN A 26 2.94 -13.35 5.41
N ASP A 27 3.43 -14.59 5.42
CA ASP A 27 3.36 -15.46 6.60
C ASP A 27 4.18 -14.89 7.76
N ALA A 28 5.37 -14.36 7.50
CA ALA A 28 6.18 -13.68 8.51
C ALA A 28 5.50 -12.40 9.01
N ILE A 29 4.87 -11.60 8.13
CA ILE A 29 4.12 -10.40 8.53
C ILE A 29 2.94 -10.77 9.44
N LYS A 30 2.24 -11.86 9.12
CA LYS A 30 1.12 -12.39 9.91
C LYS A 30 1.59 -12.73 11.33
N ASP A 31 2.72 -13.42 11.44
CA ASP A 31 3.30 -13.84 12.73
C ASP A 31 3.82 -12.65 13.54
N ILE A 32 4.50 -11.68 12.90
CA ILE A 32 5.01 -10.45 13.55
C ILE A 32 3.85 -9.62 14.12
N LEU A 33 2.76 -9.49 13.37
CA LEU A 33 1.64 -8.63 13.75
C LEU A 33 0.56 -9.33 14.58
N GLY A 34 0.61 -10.66 14.69
CA GLY A 34 -0.41 -11.47 15.37
C GLY A 34 -1.81 -11.25 14.80
N VAL A 35 -1.92 -11.05 13.48
CA VAL A 35 -3.20 -10.78 12.79
C VAL A 35 -3.71 -12.01 12.06
N ASP A 36 -5.02 -12.09 11.88
CA ASP A 36 -5.61 -13.13 11.07
C ASP A 36 -5.30 -12.93 9.57
N LYS A 37 -5.37 -14.02 8.81
CA LYS A 37 -5.06 -14.02 7.36
C LYS A 37 -5.99 -13.11 6.57
N LYS A 38 -7.24 -12.93 6.99
CA LYS A 38 -8.22 -12.10 6.29
C LYS A 38 -7.90 -10.62 6.48
N THR A 39 -7.53 -10.21 7.69
CA THR A 39 -7.09 -8.84 8.02
C THR A 39 -5.80 -8.49 7.28
N LEU A 40 -4.82 -9.40 7.25
CA LEU A 40 -3.58 -9.17 6.49
C LEU A 40 -3.87 -9.00 4.99
N LYS A 41 -4.73 -9.85 4.42
CA LYS A 41 -5.15 -9.75 3.02
C LYS A 41 -5.81 -8.42 2.71
N TYR A 42 -6.63 -7.90 3.64
CA TYR A 42 -7.24 -6.58 3.50
C TYR A 42 -6.19 -5.47 3.46
N TYR A 43 -5.20 -5.51 4.36
CA TYR A 43 -4.10 -4.54 4.40
C TYR A 43 -3.30 -4.55 3.08
N ILE A 44 -2.88 -5.73 2.63
CA ILE A 44 -2.10 -5.88 1.40
C ILE A 44 -2.90 -5.40 0.18
N LYS A 45 -4.18 -5.79 0.07
CA LYS A 45 -5.04 -5.36 -1.04
C LYS A 45 -5.16 -3.83 -1.11
N ALA A 46 -5.33 -3.15 0.03
CA ALA A 46 -5.40 -1.69 0.07
C ALA A 46 -4.10 -1.03 -0.43
N VAL A 47 -2.94 -1.62 -0.11
CA VAL A 47 -1.62 -1.16 -0.59
C VAL A 47 -1.49 -1.35 -2.11
N GLU A 48 -1.90 -2.50 -2.64
CA GLU A 48 -1.86 -2.78 -4.07
C GLU A 48 -2.77 -1.85 -4.87
N GLU A 49 -3.98 -1.60 -4.41
CA GLU A 49 -4.88 -0.63 -5.04
C GLU A 49 -4.26 0.78 -5.05
N ARG A 50 -3.61 1.18 -3.94
CA ARG A 50 -2.90 2.46 -3.87
C ARG A 50 -1.75 2.52 -4.87
N LYS A 51 -0.94 1.46 -4.98
CA LYS A 51 0.13 1.36 -5.99
C LYS A 51 -0.41 1.51 -7.40
N LYS A 52 -1.49 0.79 -7.74
CA LYS A 52 -2.15 0.87 -9.05
C LYS A 52 -2.60 2.29 -9.39
N ARG A 53 -3.23 3.00 -8.44
CA ARG A 53 -3.66 4.39 -8.64
C ARG A 53 -2.48 5.35 -8.87
N VAL A 54 -1.41 5.19 -8.10
CA VAL A 54 -0.20 6.01 -8.26
C VAL A 54 0.46 5.75 -9.61
N LEU A 55 0.58 4.47 -10.00
CA LEU A 55 1.11 4.08 -11.30
C LEU A 55 0.27 4.63 -12.45
N PHE A 56 -1.06 4.50 -12.36
CA PHE A 56 -1.98 5.02 -13.37
C PHE A 56 -1.82 6.52 -13.54
N LYS A 57 -1.79 7.28 -12.44
CA LYS A 57 -1.57 8.73 -12.46
C LYS A 57 -0.20 9.11 -13.04
N TYR A 58 0.82 8.29 -12.80
CA TYR A 58 2.15 8.47 -13.40
C TYR A 58 2.11 8.22 -14.91
N MET A 59 1.44 7.15 -15.37
CA MET A 59 1.27 6.85 -16.79
C MET A 59 0.49 7.93 -17.53
N GLU A 60 -0.59 8.47 -16.93
CA GLU A 60 -1.32 9.61 -17.49
C GLU A 60 -0.38 10.81 -17.72
N LYS A 61 0.43 11.15 -16.71
CA LYS A 61 1.41 12.24 -16.82
C LYS A 61 2.46 11.97 -17.91
N VAL A 62 3.00 10.76 -17.99
CA VAL A 62 3.99 10.39 -19.00
C VAL A 62 3.38 10.42 -20.40
N SER A 63 2.13 9.97 -20.56
CA SER A 63 1.41 9.99 -21.85
C SER A 63 1.11 11.41 -22.35
N ALA A 64 0.98 12.36 -21.44
CA ALA A 64 0.78 13.77 -21.74
C ALA A 64 2.08 14.53 -22.06
N LEU A 65 3.25 13.91 -21.89
CA LEU A 65 4.51 14.53 -22.30
C LEU A 65 4.59 14.58 -23.84
N PRO A 66 5.02 15.70 -24.44
CA PRO A 66 5.23 15.75 -25.88
C PRO A 66 6.24 14.68 -26.26
N LYS A 67 5.88 13.84 -27.24
CA LYS A 67 6.82 12.88 -27.81
C LYS A 67 7.96 13.69 -28.42
N VAL A 68 9.15 13.63 -27.83
CA VAL A 68 10.36 14.20 -28.41
C VAL A 68 10.64 13.38 -29.67
N THR A 69 10.20 13.89 -30.81
CA THR A 69 10.58 13.38 -32.13
C THR A 69 11.98 13.91 -32.43
N ASN A 70 12.97 13.03 -32.32
CA ASN A 70 14.27 13.21 -32.97
C ASN A 70 14.20 12.69 -34.41
#